data_AF-A0A4P2VFG0-F1
#
_entry.id   AF-A0A4P2VFG0-F1
#
_cell.length_a   1.000
_cell.length_b   1.000
_cell.length_c   1.000
_cell.angle_alpha   90.00
_cell.angle_beta   90.00
_cell.angle_gamma   90.00
#
_symmetry.space_group_name_H-M   'P 1'
#
loop_
_entity.id
_entity.type
_entity.pdbx_description
1 polymer ?
#
loop_
_entity_poly.entity_id
_entity_poly.type
_entity_poly.pdbx_seq_one_letter_code
_entity_poly.pdbx_strand_id
1 'polypeptide(L)'
;MVLRRAEELRFRMESIDALRALKGRMHYRELSPALELPPTVLSRYVNGLVVPSMEVARRIMALFRAELSREVESRIRRDDVGGVDVTDITHDPSFLRHIVESQREWFSGLKVDYVMTMESDGIPVAYQFAEALGTRMAVVRKSKKLGIRDFVEARQVFESGAYRYIYLPRKAAKRGDYALLVDDVVRTGATVKAMSLLCEATRSNVAGIFAIVGFRQALDRLREDLRVPVAAFLTLDR
;
A
#
# COMPACT_ATOMS: atom_id res chain seq x y z
N MET A 1 -4.32 13.57 14.02
CA MET A 1 -2.94 13.97 13.69
C MET A 1 -3.03 15.20 12.81
N VAL A 2 -2.39 16.32 13.17
CA VAL A 2 -2.44 17.55 12.37
C VAL A 2 -1.51 17.36 11.17
N LEU A 3 -2.09 17.27 9.97
CA LEU A 3 -1.31 17.24 8.72
C LEU A 3 -0.53 18.55 8.60
N ARG A 4 0.70 18.48 8.10
CA ARG A 4 1.43 19.70 7.72
C ARG A 4 0.63 20.40 6.62
N ARG A 5 0.69 21.73 6.53
CA ARG A 5 -0.13 22.51 5.59
C ARG A 5 0.02 22.07 4.12
N ALA A 6 1.22 21.62 3.72
CA ALA A 6 1.47 21.07 2.40
C ALA A 6 0.78 19.70 2.18
N GLU A 7 0.75 18.85 3.20
CA GLU A 7 0.08 17.53 3.15
C GLU A 7 -1.44 17.70 3.11
N GLU A 8 -1.97 18.66 3.87
CA GLU A 8 -3.40 19.01 3.82
C GLU A 8 -3.81 19.49 2.42
N LEU A 9 -3.05 20.39 1.79
CA LEU A 9 -3.35 20.85 0.44
C LEU A 9 -3.29 19.69 -0.57
N ARG A 10 -2.28 18.82 -0.45
CA ARG A 10 -2.12 17.65 -1.31
C ARG A 10 -3.31 16.70 -1.19
N PHE A 11 -3.73 16.37 0.04
CA PHE A 11 -4.91 15.54 0.30
C PHE A 11 -6.18 16.12 -0.32
N ARG A 12 -6.38 17.43 -0.21
CA ARG A 12 -7.54 18.10 -0.82
C ARG A 12 -7.48 18.06 -2.35
N MET A 13 -6.30 18.17 -2.95
CA MET A 13 -6.11 18.00 -4.40
C MET A 13 -6.38 16.56 -4.84
N GLU A 14 -5.92 15.56 -4.09
CA GLU A 14 -6.18 14.15 -4.36
C GLU A 14 -7.66 13.80 -4.29
N SER A 15 -8.41 14.45 -3.39
CA SER A 15 -9.86 14.28 -3.36
C SER A 15 -10.54 14.69 -4.68
N ILE A 16 -9.94 15.60 -5.45
CA ILE A 16 -10.44 15.96 -6.79
C ILE A 16 -10.23 14.81 -7.77
N ASP A 17 -9.05 14.18 -7.74
CA ASP A 17 -8.74 13.04 -8.61
C ASP A 17 -9.57 11.80 -8.23
N ALA A 18 -9.80 11.58 -6.94
CA ALA A 18 -10.76 10.59 -6.45
C ALA A 18 -12.18 10.88 -6.96
N LEU A 19 -12.64 12.13 -6.91
CA LEU A 19 -13.95 12.51 -7.44
C LEU A 19 -14.05 12.31 -8.95
N ARG A 20 -12.98 12.59 -9.71
CA ARG A 20 -12.91 12.32 -11.15
C ARG A 20 -13.00 10.82 -11.45
N ALA A 21 -12.27 10.00 -10.69
CA ALA A 21 -12.33 8.55 -10.81
C ALA A 21 -13.74 8.01 -10.51
N LEU A 22 -14.38 8.49 -9.44
CA LEU A 22 -15.78 8.19 -9.12
C LEU A 22 -16.73 8.61 -10.26
N LYS A 23 -16.57 9.82 -10.78
CA LYS A 23 -17.41 10.36 -11.87
C LYS A 23 -17.25 9.59 -13.18
N GLY A 24 -16.13 8.92 -13.40
CA GLY A 24 -15.93 8.01 -14.53
C GLY A 24 -16.88 6.80 -14.50
N ARG A 25 -17.44 6.46 -13.33
CA ARG A 25 -18.29 5.27 -13.13
C ARG A 25 -19.70 5.59 -12.62
N MET A 26 -19.86 6.73 -11.96
CA MET A 26 -21.12 7.18 -11.37
C MET A 26 -21.63 8.47 -12.03
N HIS A 27 -22.94 8.65 -12.06
CA HIS A 27 -23.56 9.89 -12.51
C HIS A 27 -23.72 10.89 -11.36
N TYR A 28 -23.88 12.19 -11.68
CA TYR A 28 -24.10 13.22 -10.66
C TYR A 28 -25.34 12.97 -9.79
N ARG A 29 -26.37 12.31 -10.34
CA ARG A 29 -27.58 11.91 -9.59
C ARG A 29 -27.28 10.91 -8.46
N GLU A 30 -26.19 10.17 -8.55
CA GLU A 30 -25.74 9.20 -7.54
C GLU A 30 -24.73 9.84 -6.57
N LEU A 31 -23.79 10.63 -7.11
CA LEU A 31 -22.75 11.31 -6.32
C LEU A 31 -23.32 12.44 -5.44
N SER A 32 -24.33 13.16 -5.93
CA SER A 32 -24.93 14.29 -5.21
C SER A 32 -25.53 13.89 -3.86
N PRO A 33 -26.41 12.88 -3.77
CA PRO A 33 -26.92 12.44 -2.48
C PRO A 33 -25.82 11.78 -1.62
N ALA A 34 -24.92 11.00 -2.20
CA ALA A 34 -23.85 10.33 -1.45
C ALA A 34 -22.87 11.31 -0.78
N LEU A 35 -22.64 12.47 -1.42
CA LEU A 35 -21.75 13.52 -0.92
C LEU A 35 -22.51 14.73 -0.36
N GLU A 36 -23.85 14.70 -0.31
CA GLU A 36 -24.72 15.82 0.06
C GLU A 36 -24.28 17.16 -0.56
N LEU A 37 -23.92 17.12 -1.84
CA LEU A 37 -23.45 18.27 -2.58
C LEU A 37 -24.27 18.45 -3.86
N PRO A 38 -24.68 19.69 -4.20
CA PRO A 38 -25.36 19.95 -5.45
C PRO A 38 -24.51 19.54 -6.67
N PRO A 39 -25.10 19.06 -7.77
CA PRO A 39 -24.37 18.72 -9.00
C PRO A 39 -23.50 19.86 -9.55
N THR A 40 -23.94 21.12 -9.36
CA THR A 40 -23.19 22.31 -9.77
C THR A 40 -21.87 22.46 -9.00
N VAL A 41 -21.87 22.17 -7.69
CA VAL A 41 -20.67 22.19 -6.84
C VAL A 41 -19.73 21.04 -7.20
N LEU A 42 -20.27 19.84 -7.37
CA LEU A 42 -19.50 18.66 -7.81
C LEU A 42 -18.82 18.90 -9.16
N SER A 43 -19.52 19.50 -10.12
CA SER A 43 -18.95 19.85 -11.43
C SER A 43 -17.77 20.80 -11.30
N ARG A 44 -17.84 21.80 -10.42
CA ARG A 44 -16.71 22.72 -10.17
C ARG A 44 -15.51 21.99 -9.59
N TYR A 45 -15.71 21.03 -8.69
CA TYR A 45 -14.63 20.20 -8.15
C TYR A 45 -14.03 19.28 -9.21
N VAL A 46 -14.85 18.52 -9.95
CA VAL A 46 -14.40 17.59 -11.02
C VAL A 46 -13.54 18.33 -12.06
N ASN A 47 -13.95 19.55 -12.43
CA ASN A 47 -13.21 20.36 -13.40
C ASN A 47 -11.99 21.08 -12.79
N GLY A 48 -11.72 20.94 -11.49
CA GLY A 48 -10.60 21.57 -10.80
C GLY A 48 -10.73 23.09 -10.62
N LEU A 49 -11.94 23.64 -10.76
CA LEU A 49 -12.19 25.09 -10.61
C LEU A 49 -12.18 25.55 -9.16
N VAL A 50 -12.40 24.63 -8.22
CA VAL A 50 -12.40 24.88 -6.77
C VAL A 50 -11.74 23.69 -6.08
N VAL A 51 -10.93 23.96 -5.05
CA VAL A 51 -10.38 22.92 -4.18
C VAL A 51 -11.37 22.67 -3.03
N PRO A 52 -11.84 21.42 -2.83
CA PRO A 52 -12.79 21.10 -1.75
C PRO A 52 -12.28 21.54 -0.38
N SER A 53 -13.16 21.85 0.57
CA SER A 53 -12.76 22.00 1.99
C SER A 53 -12.22 20.67 2.53
N MET A 54 -11.51 20.69 3.65
CA MET A 54 -11.00 19.45 4.25
C MET A 54 -12.13 18.46 4.60
N GLU A 55 -13.25 18.95 5.10
CA GLU A 55 -14.43 18.14 5.41
C GLU A 55 -15.00 17.45 4.17
N VAL A 56 -15.18 18.22 3.09
CA VAL A 56 -15.67 17.68 1.81
C VAL A 56 -14.66 16.71 1.21
N ALA A 57 -13.36 17.03 1.24
CA ALA A 57 -12.30 16.15 0.75
C ALA A 57 -12.34 14.79 1.46
N ARG A 58 -12.51 14.77 2.78
CA ARG A 58 -12.65 13.51 3.55
C ARG A 58 -13.88 12.71 3.15
N ARG A 59 -15.03 13.36 2.93
CA ARG A 59 -16.24 12.68 2.46
C ARG A 59 -16.04 12.03 1.09
N ILE A 60 -15.42 12.77 0.16
CA ILE A 60 -15.09 12.25 -1.17
C ILE A 60 -14.15 11.05 -1.05
N MET A 61 -13.07 11.17 -0.28
CA MET A 61 -12.11 10.09 -0.09
C MET A 61 -12.73 8.86 0.60
N ALA A 62 -13.64 9.06 1.54
CA ALA A 62 -14.37 7.97 2.19
C ALA A 62 -15.27 7.21 1.20
N LEU A 63 -16.06 7.93 0.38
CA LEU A 63 -16.85 7.33 -0.68
C LEU A 63 -15.97 6.59 -1.70
N PHE A 64 -14.87 7.24 -2.11
CA PHE A 64 -13.91 6.66 -3.05
C PHE A 64 -13.30 5.36 -2.53
N ARG A 65 -12.86 5.35 -1.26
CA ARG A 65 -12.31 4.15 -0.63
C ARG A 65 -13.35 3.03 -0.58
N ALA A 66 -14.62 3.33 -0.28
CA ALA A 66 -15.68 2.33 -0.26
C ALA A 66 -15.90 1.69 -1.65
N GLU A 67 -15.92 2.49 -2.72
CA GLU A 67 -16.04 1.98 -4.09
C GLU A 67 -14.78 1.21 -4.54
N LEU A 68 -13.58 1.66 -4.16
CA LEU A 68 -12.34 0.93 -4.42
C LEU A 68 -12.32 -0.43 -3.70
N SER A 69 -12.80 -0.52 -2.45
CA SER A 69 -12.89 -1.79 -1.72
C SER A 69 -13.78 -2.79 -2.44
N ARG A 70 -14.93 -2.37 -2.96
CA ARG A 70 -15.82 -3.23 -3.76
C ARG A 70 -15.16 -3.71 -5.06
N GLU A 71 -14.41 -2.84 -5.73
CA GLU A 71 -13.69 -3.22 -6.95
C GLU A 71 -12.50 -4.14 -6.66
N VAL A 72 -11.78 -3.94 -5.56
CA VAL A 72 -10.75 -4.88 -5.13
C VAL A 72 -11.37 -6.25 -4.85
N GLU A 73 -12.48 -6.31 -4.12
CA GLU A 73 -13.19 -7.57 -3.87
C GLU A 73 -13.63 -8.26 -5.16
N SER A 74 -14.08 -7.52 -6.18
CA SER A 74 -14.52 -8.10 -7.45
C SER A 74 -13.38 -8.54 -8.38
N ARG A 75 -12.17 -7.96 -8.20
CA ARG A 75 -10.96 -8.30 -8.97
C ARG A 75 -10.11 -9.41 -8.34
N ILE A 76 -10.40 -9.79 -7.10
CA ILE A 76 -9.69 -10.89 -6.43
C ILE A 76 -10.27 -12.22 -6.87
N ARG A 77 -9.39 -13.15 -7.28
CA ARG A 77 -9.73 -14.55 -7.45
C ARG A 77 -9.22 -15.36 -6.26
N ARG A 78 -10.03 -16.31 -5.77
CA ARG A 78 -9.64 -17.26 -4.73
C ARG A 78 -9.62 -18.64 -5.32
N ASP A 79 -8.59 -19.41 -5.01
CA ASP A 79 -8.53 -20.83 -5.37
C ASP A 79 -9.00 -21.72 -4.21
N ASP A 80 -9.19 -23.01 -4.51
CA ASP A 80 -9.70 -24.02 -3.58
C ASP A 80 -8.73 -24.33 -2.43
N VAL A 81 -7.47 -23.87 -2.51
CA VAL A 81 -6.41 -24.08 -1.51
C VAL A 81 -6.07 -22.81 -0.71
N GLY A 82 -6.91 -21.77 -0.82
CA GLY A 82 -6.77 -20.52 -0.06
C GLY A 82 -5.68 -19.59 -0.60
N GLY A 83 -5.28 -19.75 -1.86
CA GLY A 83 -4.54 -18.77 -2.63
C GLY A 83 -5.44 -17.59 -3.01
N VAL A 84 -4.85 -16.39 -2.97
CA VAL A 84 -5.51 -15.14 -3.37
C VAL A 84 -4.72 -14.58 -4.53
N ASP A 85 -5.35 -14.54 -5.70
CA ASP A 85 -4.79 -13.94 -6.91
C ASP A 85 -5.27 -12.48 -7.00
N VAL A 86 -4.29 -11.57 -6.97
CA VAL A 86 -4.47 -10.12 -7.08
C VAL A 86 -3.88 -9.57 -8.39
N THR A 87 -3.58 -10.42 -9.37
CA THR A 87 -2.90 -10.03 -10.63
C THR A 87 -3.63 -8.92 -11.37
N ASP A 88 -4.96 -8.98 -11.45
CA ASP A 88 -5.80 -7.97 -12.13
C ASP A 88 -5.77 -6.60 -11.42
N ILE A 89 -5.26 -6.56 -10.19
CA ILE A 89 -4.99 -5.35 -9.42
C ILE A 89 -3.54 -4.93 -9.66
N THR A 90 -2.57 -5.82 -9.44
CA THR A 90 -1.14 -5.47 -9.52
C THR A 90 -0.69 -5.09 -10.92
N HIS A 91 -1.39 -5.56 -11.95
CA HIS A 91 -1.14 -5.25 -13.36
C HIS A 91 -1.93 -4.03 -13.88
N ASP A 92 -2.70 -3.35 -13.02
CA ASP A 92 -3.38 -2.09 -13.36
C ASP A 92 -2.75 -0.92 -12.57
N PRO A 93 -1.74 -0.22 -13.14
CA PRO A 93 -1.04 0.85 -12.44
C PRO A 93 -1.95 2.00 -12.01
N SER A 94 -2.99 2.28 -12.80
CA SER A 94 -3.94 3.36 -12.50
C SER A 94 -4.78 3.00 -11.28
N PHE A 95 -5.26 1.76 -11.23
CA PHE A 95 -6.02 1.26 -10.09
C PHE A 95 -5.16 1.12 -8.83
N LEU A 96 -3.94 0.60 -8.94
CA LEU A 96 -2.99 0.59 -7.82
C LEU A 96 -2.71 1.99 -7.29
N ARG A 97 -2.54 2.98 -8.17
CA ARG A 97 -2.35 4.38 -7.73
C ARG A 97 -3.51 4.84 -6.86
N HIS A 98 -4.73 4.56 -7.28
CA HIS A 98 -5.93 4.91 -6.50
C HIS A 98 -5.95 4.21 -5.15
N ILE A 99 -5.58 2.93 -5.09
CA ILE A 99 -5.45 2.19 -3.83
C ILE A 99 -4.43 2.88 -2.93
N VAL A 100 -3.21 3.14 -3.39
CA VAL A 100 -2.14 3.76 -2.58
C VAL A 100 -2.53 5.16 -2.14
N GLU A 101 -3.01 6.01 -3.04
CA GLU A 101 -3.42 7.38 -2.72
C GLU A 101 -4.57 7.42 -1.70
N SER A 102 -5.49 6.45 -1.76
CA SER A 102 -6.53 6.32 -0.74
C SER A 102 -5.97 6.06 0.66
N GLN A 103 -4.71 5.61 0.80
CA GLN A 103 -4.04 5.30 2.05
C GLN A 103 -3.09 6.42 2.51
N ARG A 104 -3.10 7.59 1.88
CA ARG A 104 -2.16 8.68 2.21
C ARG A 104 -2.17 9.09 3.67
N GLU A 105 -3.33 9.27 4.27
CA GLU A 105 -3.43 9.63 5.69
C GLU A 105 -2.75 8.60 6.60
N TRP A 106 -2.77 7.32 6.23
CA TRP A 106 -2.14 6.25 7.00
C TRP A 106 -0.61 6.34 6.93
N PHE A 107 -0.03 6.42 5.73
CA PHE A 107 1.43 6.42 5.59
C PHE A 107 2.08 7.78 5.82
N SER A 108 1.35 8.90 5.71
CA SER A 108 1.91 10.25 5.94
C SER A 108 2.33 10.48 7.40
N GLY A 109 1.81 9.68 8.34
CA GLY A 109 2.26 9.69 9.74
C GLY A 109 3.56 8.92 9.98
N LEU A 110 4.06 8.19 8.98
CA LEU A 110 5.22 7.33 9.12
C LEU A 110 6.47 8.05 8.65
N LYS A 111 7.57 7.89 9.39
CA LYS A 111 8.89 8.19 8.86
C LYS A 111 9.33 7.03 7.98
N VAL A 112 9.42 7.26 6.67
CA VAL A 112 9.85 6.25 5.69
C VAL A 112 11.01 6.81 4.88
N ASP A 113 12.15 6.10 4.89
CA ASP A 113 13.34 6.45 4.09
C ASP A 113 13.43 5.59 2.81
N TYR A 114 12.80 4.41 2.82
CA TYR A 114 12.68 3.55 1.65
C TYR A 114 11.51 2.55 1.77
N VAL A 115 11.02 2.08 0.63
CA VAL A 115 10.02 1.01 0.55
C VAL A 115 10.70 -0.30 0.20
N MET A 116 10.41 -1.38 0.93
CA MET A 116 10.96 -2.72 0.67
C MET A 116 9.85 -3.70 0.30
N THR A 117 10.09 -4.53 -0.71
CA THR A 117 9.22 -5.64 -1.08
C THR A 117 10.04 -6.85 -1.52
N MET A 118 9.40 -8.02 -1.65
CA MET A 118 10.00 -9.21 -2.24
C MET A 118 9.49 -9.41 -3.66
N GLU A 119 10.34 -9.90 -4.55
CA GLU A 119 9.91 -10.24 -5.91
C GLU A 119 8.83 -11.35 -5.93
N SER A 120 7.81 -11.27 -6.79
CA SER A 120 7.65 -10.32 -7.91
C SER A 120 6.41 -9.43 -7.78
N ASP A 121 5.32 -9.96 -7.26
CA ASP A 121 3.99 -9.35 -7.37
C ASP A 121 3.79 -8.16 -6.44
N GLY A 122 4.59 -8.05 -5.37
CA GLY A 122 4.66 -6.86 -4.52
C GLY A 122 5.39 -5.66 -5.16
N ILE A 123 6.14 -5.85 -6.27
CA ILE A 123 6.94 -4.79 -6.90
C ILE A 123 6.09 -3.60 -7.39
N PRO A 124 4.99 -3.80 -8.14
CA PRO A 124 4.12 -2.70 -8.56
C PRO A 124 3.56 -1.91 -7.38
N VAL A 125 3.15 -2.60 -6.30
CA VAL A 125 2.62 -1.95 -5.10
C VAL A 125 3.69 -1.10 -4.43
N ALA A 126 4.88 -1.67 -4.23
CA ALA A 126 6.01 -0.97 -3.60
C ALA A 126 6.47 0.24 -4.42
N TYR A 127 6.44 0.15 -5.75
CA TYR A 127 6.76 1.28 -6.62
C TYR A 127 5.81 2.45 -6.40
N GLN A 128 4.50 2.19 -6.36
CA GLN A 128 3.49 3.23 -6.13
C GLN A 128 3.64 3.89 -4.76
N PHE A 129 3.95 3.12 -3.70
CA PHE A 129 4.27 3.71 -2.39
C PHE A 129 5.55 4.55 -2.42
N ALA A 130 6.60 4.06 -3.08
CA ALA A 130 7.88 4.77 -3.15
C ALA A 130 7.72 6.10 -3.89
N GLU A 131 6.94 6.12 -4.97
CA GLU A 131 6.60 7.32 -5.75
C GLU A 131 5.78 8.31 -4.89
N ALA A 132 4.69 7.85 -4.28
CA ALA A 132 3.82 8.69 -3.44
C ALA A 132 4.52 9.29 -2.21
N LEU A 133 5.55 8.60 -1.69
CA LEU A 133 6.40 9.04 -0.58
C LEU A 133 7.62 9.86 -1.03
N GLY A 134 7.96 9.85 -2.32
CA GLY A 134 9.20 10.45 -2.82
C GLY A 134 10.46 9.77 -2.27
N THR A 135 10.40 8.45 -2.04
CA THR A 135 11.50 7.67 -1.44
C THR A 135 12.07 6.66 -2.43
N ARG A 136 13.22 6.08 -2.07
CA ARG A 136 13.83 4.98 -2.83
C ARG A 136 13.10 3.66 -2.55
N MET A 137 13.22 2.69 -3.45
CA MET A 137 12.71 1.34 -3.24
C MET A 137 13.83 0.29 -3.21
N ALA A 138 13.58 -0.82 -2.52
CA ALA A 138 14.47 -1.95 -2.38
C ALA A 138 13.69 -3.25 -2.68
N VAL A 139 14.21 -4.06 -3.61
CA VAL A 139 13.58 -5.34 -3.99
C VAL A 139 14.43 -6.49 -3.49
N VAL A 140 13.86 -7.28 -2.60
CA VAL A 140 14.42 -8.53 -2.08
C VAL A 140 14.27 -9.63 -3.12
N ARG A 141 15.33 -10.41 -3.31
CA ARG A 141 15.44 -11.43 -4.34
C ARG A 141 15.46 -12.83 -3.74
N LYS A 142 14.93 -13.81 -4.46
CA LYS A 142 14.98 -15.25 -4.15
C LYS A 142 16.30 -15.89 -4.62
N SER A 143 17.08 -15.17 -5.44
CA SER A 143 18.43 -15.55 -5.88
C SER A 143 19.35 -14.33 -6.02
N LYS A 144 20.67 -14.53 -6.01
CA LYS A 144 21.63 -13.44 -6.21
C LYS A 144 21.56 -12.92 -7.65
N LYS A 145 21.37 -11.61 -7.80
CA LYS A 145 21.39 -10.95 -9.11
C LYS A 145 22.81 -10.87 -9.69
N LEU A 146 22.97 -11.27 -10.94
CA LEU A 146 24.22 -11.11 -11.69
C LEU A 146 24.64 -9.63 -11.72
N GLY A 147 25.93 -9.36 -11.51
CA GLY A 147 26.49 -8.01 -11.49
C GLY A 147 26.39 -7.28 -10.14
N ILE A 148 25.88 -7.93 -9.08
CA ILE A 148 25.95 -7.43 -7.70
C ILE A 148 26.86 -8.36 -6.90
N ARG A 149 27.81 -7.78 -6.16
CA ARG A 149 28.82 -8.53 -5.41
C ARG A 149 28.50 -8.70 -3.93
N ASP A 150 27.78 -7.73 -3.34
CA ASP A 150 27.54 -7.67 -1.90
C ASP A 150 26.04 -7.68 -1.58
N PHE A 151 25.65 -8.63 -0.74
CA PHE A 151 24.28 -8.88 -0.34
C PHE A 151 24.20 -9.07 1.18
N VAL A 152 23.08 -8.62 1.73
CA VAL A 152 22.60 -9.10 3.02
C VAL A 152 21.64 -10.25 2.76
N GLU A 153 21.77 -11.30 3.55
CA GLU A 153 21.02 -12.53 3.38
C GLU A 153 20.20 -12.81 4.65
N ALA A 154 19.00 -13.33 4.47
CA ALA A 154 18.16 -13.80 5.58
C ALA A 154 17.55 -15.15 5.21
N ARG A 155 17.29 -15.97 6.24
CA ARG A 155 16.63 -17.27 6.08
C ARG A 155 15.12 -17.11 6.25
N GLN A 156 14.36 -17.26 5.17
CA GLN A 156 12.91 -17.38 5.20
C GLN A 156 12.54 -18.83 5.52
N VAL A 157 11.70 -19.03 6.55
CA VAL A 157 11.19 -20.35 6.95
C VAL A 157 9.70 -20.40 6.64
N PHE A 158 9.26 -21.46 5.97
CA PHE A 158 7.86 -21.73 5.64
C PHE A 158 7.21 -22.59 6.73
N GLU A 159 5.88 -22.60 6.80
CA GLU A 159 5.14 -23.41 7.79
C GLU A 159 5.41 -24.91 7.67
N SER A 160 5.78 -25.39 6.48
CA SER A 160 6.20 -26.78 6.25
C SER A 160 7.57 -27.13 6.86
N GLY A 161 8.28 -26.17 7.45
CA GLY A 161 9.67 -26.31 7.91
C GLY A 161 10.70 -26.19 6.79
N ALA A 162 10.27 -26.17 5.52
CA ALA A 162 11.15 -25.82 4.41
C ALA A 162 11.69 -24.40 4.58
N TYR A 163 12.85 -24.12 4.01
CA TYR A 163 13.44 -22.78 4.05
C TYR A 163 14.07 -22.38 2.73
N ARG A 164 14.27 -21.07 2.57
CA ARG A 164 15.00 -20.46 1.46
C ARG A 164 15.79 -19.26 1.96
N TYR A 165 16.93 -19.00 1.33
CA TYR A 165 17.64 -17.73 1.51
C TYR A 165 17.08 -16.65 0.59
N ILE A 166 16.94 -15.45 1.15
CA ILE A 166 16.55 -14.25 0.43
C ILE A 166 17.68 -13.23 0.50
N TYR A 167 17.79 -12.42 -0.54
CA TYR A 167 18.97 -11.58 -0.79
C TYR A 167 18.56 -10.14 -1.04
N LEU A 168 19.18 -9.22 -0.32
CA LEU A 168 19.05 -7.78 -0.53
C LEU A 168 20.42 -7.18 -0.86
N PRO A 169 20.59 -6.46 -1.98
CA PRO A 169 21.85 -5.76 -2.24
C PRO A 169 22.22 -4.85 -1.06
N ARG A 170 23.45 -4.94 -0.54
CA ARG A 170 23.85 -4.23 0.70
C ARG A 170 23.58 -2.72 0.64
N LYS A 171 23.79 -2.11 -0.51
CA LYS A 171 23.55 -0.67 -0.75
C LYS A 171 22.07 -0.25 -0.75
N ALA A 172 21.13 -1.19 -0.74
CA ALA A 172 19.70 -0.92 -0.79
C ALA A 172 19.13 -0.46 0.55
N ALA A 173 19.83 -0.64 1.67
CA ALA A 173 19.43 -0.16 3.00
C ALA A 173 20.64 0.48 3.70
N LYS A 174 20.44 1.63 4.36
CA LYS A 174 21.46 2.23 5.23
C LYS A 174 21.09 2.00 6.68
N ARG A 175 22.12 1.98 7.53
CA ARG A 175 21.94 1.89 8.99
C ARG A 175 21.09 3.07 9.47
N GLY A 176 20.07 2.77 10.28
CA GLY A 176 19.16 3.75 10.87
C GLY A 176 18.00 4.19 9.98
N ASP A 177 17.96 3.78 8.71
CA ASP A 177 16.82 4.05 7.82
C ASP A 177 15.55 3.37 8.32
N TYR A 178 14.40 3.90 7.94
CA TYR A 178 13.07 3.35 8.21
C TYR A 178 12.44 2.77 6.94
N ALA A 179 12.16 1.47 6.97
CA ALA A 179 11.62 0.71 5.84
C ALA A 179 10.11 0.55 5.94
N LEU A 180 9.35 0.98 4.93
CA LEU A 180 7.97 0.54 4.76
C LEU A 180 7.98 -0.81 4.03
N LEU A 181 7.53 -1.88 4.70
CA LEU A 181 7.45 -3.21 4.10
C LEU A 181 6.12 -3.34 3.36
N VAL A 182 6.18 -3.69 2.07
CA VAL A 182 5.01 -3.78 1.20
C VAL A 182 4.96 -5.15 0.55
N ASP A 183 3.79 -5.76 0.55
CA ASP A 183 3.49 -6.99 -0.17
C ASP A 183 2.17 -6.86 -0.94
N ASP A 184 1.92 -7.74 -1.90
CA ASP A 184 0.63 -7.83 -2.56
C ASP A 184 -0.38 -8.57 -1.66
N VAL A 185 0.00 -9.74 -1.13
CA VAL A 185 -0.84 -10.57 -0.26
C VAL A 185 -0.11 -11.02 1.00
N VAL A 186 -0.66 -10.71 2.18
CA VAL A 186 -0.17 -11.21 3.47
C VAL A 186 -1.07 -12.33 3.99
N ARG A 187 -0.70 -13.58 3.71
CA ARG A 187 -1.42 -14.77 4.19
C ARG A 187 -0.93 -15.31 5.53
N THR A 188 0.35 -15.66 5.62
CA THR A 188 0.97 -16.18 6.85
C THR A 188 1.88 -15.14 7.53
N GLY A 189 2.25 -14.09 6.81
CA GLY A 189 3.24 -13.10 7.25
C GLY A 189 4.69 -13.54 7.05
N ALA A 190 4.96 -14.74 6.52
CA ALA A 190 6.32 -15.26 6.36
C ALA A 190 7.23 -14.38 5.49
N THR A 191 6.70 -13.80 4.41
CA THR A 191 7.44 -12.86 3.55
C THR A 191 7.83 -11.59 4.30
N VAL A 192 6.87 -10.98 4.99
CA VAL A 192 7.09 -9.76 5.80
C VAL A 192 8.10 -10.01 6.92
N LYS A 193 8.00 -11.12 7.63
CA LYS A 193 8.97 -11.53 8.67
C LYS A 193 10.37 -11.72 8.08
N ALA A 194 10.48 -12.30 6.90
CA ALA A 194 11.79 -12.47 6.26
C ALA A 194 12.39 -11.11 5.85
N MET A 195 11.57 -10.16 5.38
CA MET A 195 12.01 -8.79 5.11
C MET A 195 12.41 -8.03 6.39
N SER A 196 11.75 -8.24 7.52
CA SER A 196 12.13 -7.62 8.79
C SER A 196 13.49 -8.14 9.29
N LEU A 197 13.82 -9.41 9.06
CA LEU A 197 15.17 -9.95 9.35
C LEU A 197 16.26 -9.28 8.50
N LEU A 198 15.97 -8.91 7.25
CA LEU A 198 16.90 -8.12 6.44
C LEU A 198 17.07 -6.69 6.98
N CYS A 199 16.01 -6.10 7.54
CA CYS A 199 16.11 -4.81 8.22
C CYS A 199 17.04 -4.91 9.44
N GLU A 200 16.86 -5.92 10.28
CA GLU A 200 17.75 -6.19 11.42
C GLU A 200 19.21 -6.37 10.97
N ALA A 201 19.45 -7.21 9.97
CA ALA A 201 20.80 -7.48 9.44
C ALA A 201 21.46 -6.25 8.81
N THR A 202 20.67 -5.32 8.24
CA THR A 202 21.17 -4.03 7.73
C THR A 202 21.24 -2.94 8.80
N ARG A 203 20.75 -3.22 10.02
CA ARG A 203 20.56 -2.26 11.11
C ARG A 203 19.66 -1.09 10.71
N SER A 204 18.64 -1.36 9.90
CA SER A 204 17.52 -0.47 9.61
C SER A 204 16.30 -0.85 10.46
N ASN A 205 15.31 0.03 10.50
CA ASN A 205 14.09 -0.11 11.28
C ASN A 205 12.91 -0.43 10.35
N VAL A 206 11.89 -1.10 10.88
CA VAL A 206 10.61 -1.22 10.18
C VAL A 206 9.74 -0.01 10.56
N ALA A 207 9.28 0.74 9.56
CA ALA A 207 8.40 1.90 9.71
C ALA A 207 6.93 1.48 9.85
N GLY A 208 6.56 0.44 9.11
CA GLY A 208 5.21 -0.07 9.00
C GLY A 208 5.12 -1.17 7.94
N ILE A 209 3.94 -1.77 7.83
CA ILE A 209 3.64 -2.85 6.90
C ILE A 209 2.35 -2.53 6.16
N PHE A 210 2.36 -2.70 4.85
CA PHE A 210 1.18 -2.58 4.01
C PHE A 210 1.00 -3.80 3.09
N ALA A 211 -0.24 -4.21 2.87
CA ALA A 211 -0.61 -5.17 1.84
C ALA A 211 -1.85 -4.75 1.06
N ILE A 212 -2.00 -5.19 -0.20
CA ILE A 212 -3.28 -5.03 -0.90
C ILE A 212 -4.33 -5.91 -0.23
N VAL A 213 -4.01 -7.19 -0.02
CA VAL A 213 -4.86 -8.12 0.72
C VAL A 213 -4.11 -8.68 1.92
N GLY A 214 -4.75 -8.74 3.08
CA GLY A 214 -4.17 -9.35 4.26
C GLY A 214 -5.17 -10.19 5.04
N PHE A 215 -4.71 -11.31 5.58
CA PHE A 215 -5.52 -12.18 6.43
C PHE A 215 -5.43 -11.70 7.87
N ARG A 216 -6.57 -11.49 8.54
CA ARG A 216 -6.66 -10.85 9.86
C ARG A 216 -5.68 -11.46 10.86
N GLN A 217 -5.69 -12.79 10.97
CA GLN A 217 -4.82 -13.52 11.90
C GLN A 217 -3.32 -13.30 11.64
N ALA A 218 -2.90 -13.14 10.37
CA ALA A 218 -1.50 -12.84 10.06
C ALA A 218 -1.15 -11.39 10.32
N LEU A 219 -2.06 -10.45 9.99
CA LEU A 219 -1.87 -9.04 10.29
C LEU A 219 -1.75 -8.78 11.79
N ASP A 220 -2.59 -9.43 12.61
CA ASP A 220 -2.56 -9.29 14.07
C ASP A 220 -1.26 -9.85 14.66
N ARG A 221 -0.84 -11.04 14.23
CA ARG A 221 0.47 -11.59 14.61
C ARG A 221 1.63 -10.65 14.24
N LEU A 222 1.61 -10.04 13.06
CA LEU A 222 2.63 -9.07 12.65
C LEU A 222 2.63 -7.82 13.53
N ARG A 223 1.46 -7.34 13.97
CA ARG A 223 1.35 -6.20 14.90
C ARG A 223 1.97 -6.53 16.25
N GLU A 224 1.70 -7.73 16.77
CA GLU A 224 2.24 -8.20 18.05
C GLU A 224 3.76 -8.39 17.99
N ASP A 225 4.25 -9.08 16.95
CA ASP A 225 5.64 -9.46 16.79
C ASP A 225 6.55 -8.25 16.55
N LEU A 226 6.14 -7.34 15.66
CA LEU A 226 7.00 -6.24 15.19
C LEU A 226 6.70 -4.91 15.87
N ARG A 227 5.53 -4.77 16.52
CA ARG A 227 5.11 -3.54 17.24
C ARG A 227 5.17 -2.28 16.37
N VAL A 228 4.82 -2.42 15.09
CA VAL A 228 4.75 -1.34 14.10
C VAL A 228 3.34 -1.21 13.54
N PRO A 229 2.98 -0.08 12.93
CA PRO A 229 1.72 0.06 12.19
C PRO A 229 1.61 -0.99 11.07
N VAL A 230 0.52 -1.74 11.05
CA VAL A 230 0.20 -2.74 10.01
C VAL A 230 -1.17 -2.42 9.41
N ALA A 231 -1.23 -2.30 8.09
CA ALA A 231 -2.46 -2.11 7.33
C ALA A 231 -2.55 -3.08 6.15
N ALA A 232 -3.79 -3.37 5.76
CA ALA A 232 -4.10 -3.99 4.49
C ALA A 232 -5.26 -3.20 3.86
N PHE A 233 -5.27 -3.06 2.53
CA PHE A 233 -6.38 -2.39 1.87
C PHE A 233 -7.68 -3.18 2.01
N LEU A 234 -7.63 -4.49 1.77
CA LEU A 234 -8.69 -5.44 2.08
C LEU A 234 -8.23 -6.44 3.14
N THR A 235 -9.02 -6.62 4.19
CA THR A 235 -8.76 -7.63 5.23
C THR A 235 -9.73 -8.80 5.09
N LEU A 236 -9.19 -10.01 5.02
CA LEU A 236 -9.96 -11.26 4.96
C LEU A 236 -9.91 -11.99 6.30
N ASP A 237 -11.04 -12.57 6.72
CA ASP A 237 -11.12 -13.35 7.97
C ASP A 237 -10.68 -14.81 7.78
N ARG A 238 -10.76 -15.33 6.56
CA ARG A 238 -10.42 -16.70 6.17
C ARG A 238 -9.80 -16.76 4.79
#